data_AF-A0A7C5AKX1-F1
#
_entry.id   AF-A0A7C5AKX1-F1
#
_cell.length_a   1.000
_cell.length_b   1.000
_cell.length_c   1.000
_cell.angle_alpha   90.00
_cell.angle_beta   90.00
_cell.angle_gamma   90.00
#
_symmetry.space_group_name_H-M   'P 1'
#
loop_
_entity.id
_entity.type
_entity.pdbx_description
1 polymer ?
#
loop_
_entity_poly.entity_id
_entity_poly.type
_entity_poly.pdbx_seq_one_letter_code
_entity_poly.pdbx_strand_id
1 'polypeptide(L)'
;SYISELEKSIFRFTNEMRRKHSLAPLGWDRSLCAVARAHSADMLQRGYFSHVDPEGRTPRDRVQKGFSHPFSLAGENIWSGSGQEPGNLPLLAKIIVENWISSPGHRQNLLNPEYTHVGVGVASQGQELRVTQVLVRSGR
;
A
#
# COMPACT_ATOMS: atom_id res chain seq x y z
N SER A 1 16.11 4.34 6.25
CA SER A 1 16.47 3.62 5.00
C SER A 1 15.68 4.22 3.86
N TYR A 2 16.12 4.04 2.60
CA TYR A 2 15.38 4.51 1.43
C TYR A 2 13.95 3.91 1.36
N ILE A 3 13.78 2.66 1.80
CA ILE A 3 12.49 1.97 1.93
C ILE A 3 11.50 2.80 2.78
N SER A 4 11.91 3.22 3.98
CA SER A 4 11.04 4.01 4.86
C SER A 4 10.69 5.38 4.26
N GLU A 5 11.58 5.97 3.46
CA GLU A 5 11.32 7.26 2.81
C GLU A 5 10.41 7.13 1.59
N LEU A 6 10.52 6.03 0.85
CA LEU A 6 9.60 5.69 -0.24
C LEU A 6 8.18 5.47 0.28
N GLU A 7 8.02 4.70 1.35
CA GLU A 7 6.71 4.44 1.98
C GLU A 7 6.02 5.74 2.45
N LYS A 8 6.76 6.61 3.14
CA LYS A 8 6.25 7.93 3.55
C LYS A 8 5.91 8.81 2.34
N SER A 9 6.70 8.75 1.27
CA SER A 9 6.44 9.51 0.05
C SER A 9 5.18 9.02 -0.65
N ILE A 10 4.97 7.71 -0.77
CA ILE A 10 3.75 7.12 -1.31
C ILE A 10 2.53 7.54 -0.48
N PHE A 11 2.64 7.54 0.85
CA PHE A 11 1.57 8.04 1.72
C PHE A 11 1.25 9.51 1.48
N ARG A 12 2.27 10.38 1.40
CA ARG A 12 2.08 11.80 1.11
C ARG A 12 1.35 12.00 -0.22
N PHE A 13 1.81 11.33 -1.28
CA PHE A 13 1.18 11.44 -2.60
C PHE A 13 -0.23 10.82 -2.65
N THR A 14 -0.47 9.73 -1.91
CA THR A 14 -1.82 9.18 -1.73
C THR A 14 -2.76 10.23 -1.17
N ASN A 15 -2.37 10.90 -0.08
CA ASN A 15 -3.19 11.95 0.53
C ASN A 15 -3.27 13.22 -0.32
N GLU A 16 -2.24 13.55 -1.11
CA GLU A 16 -2.34 14.60 -2.11
C GLU A 16 -3.40 14.28 -3.16
N MET A 17 -3.41 13.06 -3.70
CA MET A 17 -4.42 12.61 -4.65
C MET A 17 -5.81 12.64 -4.04
N ARG A 18 -5.99 12.15 -2.80
CA ARG A 18 -7.28 12.22 -2.11
C ARG A 18 -7.78 13.66 -1.95
N ARG A 19 -6.91 14.60 -1.55
CA ARG A 19 -7.28 16.03 -1.47
C ARG A 19 -7.67 16.62 -2.82
N LYS A 20 -6.99 16.25 -3.91
CA LYS A 20 -7.37 16.69 -5.28
C LYS A 20 -8.77 16.21 -5.69
N HIS A 21 -9.24 15.12 -5.08
CA HIS A 21 -10.59 14.58 -5.26
C HIS A 21 -11.55 14.95 -4.11
N SER A 22 -11.23 15.98 -3.32
CA SER A 22 -12.07 16.46 -2.20
C SER A 22 -12.36 15.39 -1.12
N LEU A 23 -11.47 14.41 -0.96
CA LEU A 23 -11.58 13.38 0.06
C LEU A 23 -10.72 13.70 1.29
N ALA A 24 -11.19 13.24 2.45
CA ALA A 24 -10.42 13.32 3.69
C ALA A 24 -9.10 12.53 3.57
N PRO A 25 -8.00 13.04 4.15
CA PRO A 25 -6.73 12.32 4.18
C PRO A 25 -6.87 11.06 5.05
N LEU A 26 -6.13 10.01 4.69
CA LEU A 26 -5.99 8.80 5.46
C LEU A 26 -4.99 9.03 6.60
N GLY A 27 -5.27 8.46 7.77
CA GLY A 27 -4.34 8.34 8.89
C GLY A 27 -3.27 7.29 8.61
N TRP A 28 -2.01 7.61 8.92
CA TRP A 28 -0.90 6.65 8.81
C TRP A 28 -0.92 5.69 10.00
N ASP A 29 -1.01 4.39 9.74
CA ASP A 29 -0.96 3.37 10.79
C ASP A 29 0.24 2.44 10.65
N ARG A 30 1.04 2.34 11.71
CA ARG A 30 2.28 1.55 11.70
C ARG A 30 2.04 0.04 11.65
N SER A 31 0.95 -0.44 12.26
CA SER A 31 0.61 -1.87 12.23
C SER A 31 0.12 -2.29 10.85
N LEU A 32 -0.63 -1.43 10.15
CA LEU A 32 -0.95 -1.64 8.73
C LEU A 32 0.31 -1.61 7.85
N CYS A 33 1.29 -0.76 8.16
CA CYS A 33 2.57 -0.78 7.43
C CYS A 33 3.30 -2.12 7.62
N ALA A 34 3.26 -2.70 8.82
CA ALA A 34 3.84 -4.02 9.07
C ALA A 34 3.12 -5.11 8.25
N VAL A 35 1.78 -5.09 8.20
CA VAL A 35 0.97 -5.98 7.34
C VAL A 35 1.37 -5.84 5.87
N ALA A 36 1.42 -4.60 5.37
CA ALA A 36 1.78 -4.32 3.99
C ALA A 36 3.21 -4.76 3.63
N ARG A 37 4.19 -4.51 4.52
CA ARG A 37 5.59 -4.93 4.30
C ARG A 37 5.71 -6.44 4.27
N ALA A 38 5.00 -7.14 5.15
CA ALA A 38 5.00 -8.60 5.18
C ALA A 38 4.49 -9.18 3.85
N HIS A 39 3.40 -8.64 3.29
CA HIS A 39 2.88 -9.10 2.00
C HIS A 39 3.82 -8.78 0.83
N SER A 40 4.40 -7.57 0.79
CA SER A 40 5.41 -7.22 -0.22
C SER A 40 6.64 -8.14 -0.17
N ALA A 41 7.08 -8.50 1.04
CA ALA A 41 8.19 -9.42 1.23
C ALA A 41 7.82 -10.86 0.83
N ASP A 42 6.62 -11.33 1.17
CA ASP A 42 6.14 -12.67 0.80
C ASP A 42 6.05 -12.83 -0.73
N MET A 43 5.49 -11.82 -1.40
CA MET A 43 5.42 -11.75 -2.87
C MET A 43 6.80 -11.90 -3.54
N LEU A 44 7.83 -11.22 -3.00
CA LEU A 44 9.19 -11.35 -3.51
C LEU A 44 9.78 -12.72 -3.20
N GLN A 45 9.76 -13.13 -1.93
CA GLN A 45 10.42 -14.36 -1.47
C GLN A 45 9.89 -15.61 -2.16
N ARG A 46 8.60 -15.62 -2.49
CA ARG A 46 7.91 -16.78 -3.05
C ARG A 46 7.54 -16.61 -4.53
N GLY A 47 7.96 -15.51 -5.15
CA GLY A 47 7.84 -15.30 -6.59
C GLY A 47 6.40 -15.20 -7.11
N TYR A 48 5.52 -14.51 -6.38
CA TYR A 48 4.13 -14.27 -6.82
C TYR A 48 3.76 -12.79 -6.79
N PHE A 49 2.69 -12.43 -7.51
CA PHE A 49 2.13 -11.09 -7.50
C PHE A 49 0.60 -11.18 -7.49
N SER A 50 0.02 -11.16 -6.29
CA SER A 50 -1.41 -11.38 -6.08
C SER A 50 -1.88 -10.75 -4.77
N HIS A 51 -3.15 -10.35 -4.72
CA HIS A 51 -3.82 -9.94 -3.48
C HIS A 51 -4.04 -11.09 -2.51
N VAL A 52 -4.23 -12.30 -3.03
CA VAL A 52 -4.41 -13.53 -2.25
C VAL A 52 -3.07 -14.26 -2.23
N ASP A 53 -2.56 -14.54 -1.05
CA ASP A 53 -1.31 -15.29 -0.91
C ASP A 53 -1.53 -16.79 -1.20
N PRO A 54 -0.46 -17.59 -1.37
CA PRO A 54 -0.61 -19.00 -1.72
C PRO A 54 -1.31 -19.87 -0.66
N GLU A 55 -1.48 -19.38 0.57
CA GLU A 55 -2.30 -20.02 1.60
C GLU A 55 -3.78 -19.64 1.49
N GLY A 56 -4.16 -18.82 0.51
CA GLY A 56 -5.53 -18.36 0.30
C GLY A 56 -5.92 -17.17 1.17
N ARG A 57 -4.99 -16.53 1.90
CA ARG A 57 -5.32 -15.40 2.78
C ARG A 57 -5.50 -14.14 1.95
N THR A 58 -6.61 -13.46 2.19
CA THR A 58 -6.97 -12.19 1.56
C THR A 58 -6.32 -11.00 2.30
N PRO A 59 -6.36 -9.77 1.73
CA PRO A 59 -5.93 -8.58 2.46
C PRO A 59 -6.66 -8.41 3.79
N ARG A 60 -7.95 -8.76 3.84
CA ARG A 60 -8.76 -8.71 5.06
C ARG A 60 -8.23 -9.67 6.13
N ASP A 61 -7.86 -10.90 5.76
CA ASP A 61 -7.30 -11.88 6.69
C ASP A 61 -5.95 -11.42 7.26
N ARG A 62 -5.10 -10.84 6.40
CA ARG A 62 -3.81 -10.27 6.82
C ARG A 62 -3.99 -9.08 7.76
N VAL A 63 -4.95 -8.19 7.49
CA VAL A 63 -5.33 -7.09 8.40
C VAL A 63 -5.88 -7.63 9.72
N GLN A 64 -6.79 -8.62 9.68
CA GLN A 64 -7.38 -9.21 10.89
C GLN A 64 -6.33 -9.80 11.84
N LYS A 65 -5.23 -10.33 11.28
CA LYS A 65 -4.11 -10.88 12.05
C LYS A 65 -3.14 -9.80 12.58
N GLY A 66 -2.91 -8.73 11.83
CA GLY A 66 -1.84 -7.76 12.12
C GLY A 66 -2.28 -6.37 12.59
N PHE A 67 -3.55 -6.01 12.42
CA PHE A 67 -4.12 -4.73 12.85
C PHE A 67 -4.81 -4.87 14.19
N SER A 68 -4.38 -4.09 15.18
CA SER A 68 -4.81 -4.26 16.58
C SER A 68 -6.17 -3.61 16.90
N HIS A 69 -6.88 -3.07 15.92
CA HIS A 69 -8.09 -2.28 16.15
C HIS A 69 -9.26 -2.83 15.35
N PRO A 70 -10.50 -2.66 15.86
CA PRO A 70 -11.69 -3.00 15.09
C PRO A 70 -11.71 -2.24 13.77
N PHE A 71 -12.08 -2.93 12.70
CA PHE A 71 -12.25 -2.36 11.37
C PHE A 71 -13.43 -3.04 10.68
N SER A 72 -14.12 -2.30 9.82
CA SER A 72 -15.28 -2.81 9.08
C SER A 72 -14.95 -3.14 7.63
N LEU A 73 -14.00 -2.42 7.02
CA LEU A 73 -13.56 -2.59 5.64
C LEU A 73 -12.04 -2.69 5.56
N ALA A 74 -11.55 -3.47 4.61
CA ALA A 74 -10.14 -3.57 4.25
C ALA A 74 -10.01 -3.63 2.72
N GLY A 75 -9.05 -2.88 2.18
CA GLY A 75 -8.71 -2.86 0.75
C GLY A 75 -7.20 -2.88 0.54
N GLU A 76 -6.78 -3.18 -0.67
CA GLU A 76 -5.36 -3.28 -1.00
C GLU A 76 -5.06 -2.80 -2.43
N ASN A 77 -3.98 -2.05 -2.58
CA ASN A 77 -3.34 -1.82 -3.87
C ASN A 77 -1.93 -2.42 -3.83
N ILE A 78 -1.56 -3.13 -4.89
CA ILE A 78 -0.21 -3.68 -5.06
C ILE A 78 0.47 -3.08 -6.28
N TRP A 79 1.78 -2.95 -6.24
CA TRP A 79 2.59 -2.49 -7.35
C TRP A 79 3.92 -3.26 -7.38
N SER A 80 4.41 -3.52 -8.58
CA SER A 80 5.71 -4.14 -8.82
C SER A 80 6.48 -3.36 -9.87
N GLY A 81 7.80 -3.34 -9.74
CA GLY A 81 8.68 -2.83 -10.78
C GLY A 81 10.10 -3.32 -10.62
N SER A 82 10.87 -3.24 -11.68
CA SER A 82 12.29 -3.60 -11.74
C SER A 82 13.11 -2.42 -12.25
N GLY A 83 14.42 -2.42 -11.93
CA GLY A 83 15.37 -1.47 -12.50
C GLY A 83 15.14 -0.01 -12.08
N GLN A 84 14.35 0.22 -11.04
CA GLN A 84 14.13 1.55 -10.50
C GLN A 84 15.32 1.91 -9.61
N GLU A 85 16.19 2.80 -10.09
CA GLU A 85 17.25 3.32 -9.25
C GLU A 85 16.67 4.18 -8.11
N PRO A 86 17.16 4.04 -6.87
CA PRO A 86 16.72 4.87 -5.74
C PRO A 86 17.00 6.38 -5.90
N GLY A 87 17.60 6.81 -7.01
CA GLY A 87 18.09 8.17 -7.24
C GLY A 87 17.03 9.27 -7.10
N ASN A 88 15.73 8.95 -7.27
CA ASN A 88 14.64 9.88 -7.01
C ASN A 88 13.40 9.19 -6.41
N LEU A 89 13.44 8.91 -5.11
CA LEU A 89 12.34 8.29 -4.37
C LEU A 89 11.02 9.07 -4.44
N PRO A 90 10.98 10.42 -4.37
CA PRO A 90 9.73 11.17 -4.55
C PRO A 90 9.10 10.95 -5.93
N LEU A 91 9.88 10.94 -7.01
CA LEU A 91 9.36 10.69 -8.35
C LEU A 91 8.79 9.27 -8.47
N LEU A 92 9.51 8.27 -7.95
CA LEU A 92 9.03 6.88 -7.94
C LEU A 92 7.72 6.75 -7.16
N ALA A 93 7.63 7.38 -5.98
CA ALA A 93 6.40 7.40 -5.18
C ALA A 93 5.21 7.98 -5.95
N LYS A 94 5.43 9.08 -6.67
CA LYS A 94 4.41 9.71 -7.51
C LYS A 94 3.96 8.77 -8.63
N ILE A 95 4.90 8.15 -9.34
CA ILE A 95 4.61 7.18 -10.41
C ILE A 95 3.76 6.01 -9.88
N ILE A 96 4.11 5.45 -8.71
CA ILE A 96 3.35 4.35 -8.10
C ILE A 96 1.90 4.76 -7.84
N VAL A 97 1.68 5.94 -7.26
CA VAL A 97 0.34 6.45 -6.96
C VAL A 97 -0.43 6.77 -8.24
N GLU A 98 0.20 7.34 -9.26
CA GLU A 98 -0.41 7.60 -10.57
C GLU A 98 -0.81 6.32 -11.31
N ASN A 99 -0.01 5.27 -11.20
CA ASN A 99 -0.34 3.94 -11.73
C ASN A 99 -1.58 3.35 -11.03
N TRP A 100 -1.69 3.50 -9.71
CA TRP A 100 -2.91 3.10 -8.99
C TRP A 100 -4.13 3.93 -9.39
N ILE A 101 -3.99 5.25 -9.56
CA ILE A 101 -5.10 6.11 -10.02
C ILE A 101 -5.55 5.74 -11.45
N SER A 102 -4.62 5.33 -12.31
CA SER A 102 -4.92 4.97 -13.70
C SER A 102 -5.57 3.59 -13.85
N SER A 103 -5.43 2.71 -12.85
CA SER A 103 -6.08 1.40 -12.82
C SER A 103 -7.47 1.49 -12.15
N PRO A 104 -8.58 1.13 -12.82
CA PRO A 104 -9.92 1.24 -12.24
C PRO A 104 -10.08 0.57 -10.87
N GLY A 105 -9.56 -0.65 -10.69
CA GLY A 105 -9.65 -1.38 -9.42
C GLY A 105 -8.84 -0.70 -8.31
N HIS A 106 -7.62 -0.27 -8.60
CA HIS A 106 -6.79 0.41 -7.60
C HIS A 106 -7.31 1.81 -7.26
N ARG A 107 -7.84 2.51 -8.27
CA ARG A 107 -8.48 3.83 -8.12
C ARG A 107 -9.69 3.75 -7.20
N GLN A 108 -10.52 2.72 -7.34
CA GLN A 108 -11.67 2.50 -6.46
C GLN A 108 -11.22 2.42 -5.00
N ASN A 109 -10.14 1.71 -4.70
CA ASN A 109 -9.60 1.66 -3.34
C ASN A 109 -9.08 3.02 -2.87
N LEU A 110 -8.23 3.67 -3.67
CA LEU A 110 -7.56 4.92 -3.28
C LEU A 110 -8.56 6.07 -3.06
N LEU A 111 -9.61 6.11 -3.87
CA LEU A 111 -10.65 7.15 -3.84
C LEU A 111 -11.93 6.73 -3.10
N ASN A 112 -11.93 5.59 -2.40
CA ASN A 112 -13.06 5.24 -1.55
C ASN A 112 -13.10 6.19 -0.33
N PRO A 113 -14.19 6.95 -0.12
CA PRO A 113 -14.33 7.85 1.02
C PRO A 113 -14.45 7.14 2.36
N GLU A 114 -14.79 5.84 2.37
CA GLU A 114 -15.02 5.08 3.60
C GLU A 114 -13.73 4.70 4.33
N TYR A 115 -12.59 4.64 3.64
CA TYR A 115 -11.31 4.35 4.29
C TYR A 115 -10.85 5.54 5.12
N THR A 116 -10.34 5.25 6.32
CA THR A 116 -9.85 6.24 7.28
C THR A 116 -8.37 6.09 7.56
N HIS A 117 -7.82 4.88 7.43
CA HIS A 117 -6.41 4.60 7.72
C HIS A 117 -5.73 3.86 6.58
N VAL A 118 -4.40 4.00 6.53
CA VAL A 118 -3.56 3.36 5.54
C VAL A 118 -2.22 2.93 6.12
N GLY A 119 -1.72 1.80 5.64
CA GLY A 119 -0.33 1.40 5.78
C GLY A 119 0.30 1.19 4.40
N VAL A 120 1.55 1.61 4.24
CA VAL A 120 2.34 1.36 3.03
C VAL A 120 3.54 0.51 3.39
N GLY A 121 3.78 -0.53 2.61
CA GLY A 121 4.88 -1.46 2.82
C GLY A 121 5.64 -1.74 1.54
N VAL A 122 6.96 -1.53 1.59
CA VAL A 122 7.87 -1.74 0.49
C VAL A 122 8.84 -2.89 0.83
N ALA A 123 9.09 -3.77 -0.13
CA ALA A 123 10.14 -4.77 -0.07
C ALA A 123 10.95 -4.76 -1.38
N SER A 124 12.23 -5.13 -1.30
CA SER A 124 13.16 -5.15 -2.43
C SER A 124 13.97 -6.44 -2.46
N GLN A 125 14.21 -7.02 -3.63
CA GLN A 125 15.13 -8.15 -3.85
C GLN A 125 15.90 -7.91 -5.14
N GLY A 126 17.22 -7.69 -5.03
CA GLY A 126 18.03 -7.24 -6.17
C GLY A 126 17.49 -5.92 -6.73
N GLN A 127 17.13 -5.90 -8.01
CA GLN A 127 16.51 -4.74 -8.68
C GLN A 127 14.98 -4.74 -8.63
N GLU A 128 14.36 -5.78 -8.06
CA GLU A 128 12.91 -5.85 -7.96
C GLU A 128 12.38 -5.14 -6.72
N LEU A 129 11.26 -4.46 -6.90
CA LEU A 129 10.49 -3.83 -5.84
C LEU A 129 9.06 -4.38 -5.84
N ARG A 130 8.52 -4.57 -4.63
CA ARG A 130 7.08 -4.79 -4.39
C ARG A 130 6.60 -3.76 -3.39
N VAL A 131 5.43 -3.19 -3.68
CA VAL A 131 4.79 -2.18 -2.86
C VAL A 131 3.36 -2.59 -2.62
N THR A 132 2.95 -2.57 -1.37
CA THR A 132 1.58 -2.85 -0.93
C THR A 132 1.08 -1.64 -0.18
N GLN A 133 -0.12 -1.19 -0.51
CA GLN A 133 -0.90 -0.22 0.25
C GLN A 133 -2.13 -0.92 0.81
N VAL A 134 -2.25 -0.96 2.13
CA VAL A 134 -3.39 -1.55 2.84
C VAL A 134 -4.24 -0.41 3.39
N LEU A 135 -5.52 -0.38 3.06
CA LEU A 135 -6.49 0.62 3.52
C LEU A 135 -7.51 -0.03 4.43
N VAL A 136 -7.94 0.66 5.48
CA VAL A 136 -9.02 0.19 6.36
C VAL A 136 -9.98 1.29 6.75
N ARG A 137 -11.24 0.90 7.00
CA ARG A 137 -12.22 1.74 7.71
C ARG A 137 -12.17 1.38 9.19
N SER A 138 -11.58 2.27 9.99
CA SER A 138 -11.50 2.18 11.45
C SER A 138 -11.97 3.49 12.09
N GLY A 139 -12.66 3.39 13.23
CA GLY A 139 -13.23 4.54 13.95
C GLY A 139 -12.27 5.23 14.91
N ARG A 140 -10.97 4.98 14.79
CA ARG A 140 -9.94 5.71 15.55
C ARG A 140 -9.61 7.06 14.95
#